data_AF-X0SE84-F1
#
_entry.id   AF-X0SE84-F1
#
_cell.length_a   1.000
_cell.length_b   1.000
_cell.length_c   1.000
_cell.angle_alpha   90.00
_cell.angle_beta   90.00
_cell.angle_gamma   90.00
#
_symmetry.space_group_name_H-M   'P 1'
#
loop_
_entity.id
_entity.type
_entity.pdbx_description
1 polymer ?
#
loop_
_entity_poly.entity_id
_entity_poly.type
_entity_poly.pdbx_seq_one_letter_code
_entity_poly.pdbx_strand_id
1 'polypeptide(L)'
;MIQSGNYSGSFTVRGEVHEVIDWWGQRDHSWGIRDHARCPLWMWLAIQLPDGMLGVWNWEYPNGARVYTDGCFAPADGSDPIPLVEFNHELNWIDCAGNPVGYERDGTDAHGLAGRVEIRLEGGARIGVEGEGMCCTSYGPYGGGLHLLTVHTDDGRSGTAIYEVTGAYHHHFFPVPRAQNLPPGSKSL
;
A
#
# COMPACT_ATOMS: atom_id res chain seq x y z
N MET A 1 10.89 9.29 -2.88
CA MET A 1 10.61 9.60 -4.30
C MET A 1 10.19 8.32 -4.99
N ILE A 2 9.08 8.37 -5.71
CA ILE A 2 8.50 7.24 -6.44
C ILE A 2 8.74 7.49 -7.93
N GLN A 3 9.13 6.45 -8.66
CA GLN A 3 9.40 6.50 -10.09
C GLN A 3 8.73 5.29 -10.75
N SER A 4 8.09 5.52 -11.89
CA SER A 4 7.56 4.48 -12.78
C SER A 4 8.47 4.29 -14.00
N GLY A 5 8.35 3.12 -14.64
CA GLY A 5 9.04 2.84 -15.89
C GLY A 5 8.92 1.38 -16.30
N ASN A 6 9.66 1.01 -17.35
CA ASN A 6 9.76 -0.37 -17.82
C ASN A 6 11.07 -0.99 -17.34
N TYR A 7 11.00 -2.25 -16.93
CA TYR A 7 12.14 -3.09 -16.60
C TYR A 7 12.28 -4.18 -17.65
N SER A 8 13.52 -4.36 -18.11
CA SER A 8 13.93 -5.46 -18.98
C SER A 8 15.17 -6.12 -18.39
N GLY A 9 15.22 -7.44 -18.42
CA GLY A 9 16.28 -8.23 -17.78
C GLY A 9 15.86 -9.68 -17.59
N SER A 10 16.42 -10.35 -16.59
CA SER A 10 16.02 -11.71 -16.24
C SER A 10 16.16 -11.99 -14.76
N PHE A 11 15.44 -13.00 -14.28
CA PHE A 11 15.57 -13.50 -12.92
C PHE A 11 15.49 -15.03 -12.90
N THR A 12 16.10 -15.66 -11.89
CA THR A 12 16.11 -17.12 -11.75
C THR A 12 15.33 -17.57 -10.52
N VAL A 13 14.37 -18.47 -10.69
CA VAL A 13 13.62 -19.11 -9.60
C VAL A 13 13.74 -20.62 -9.75
N ARG A 14 14.15 -21.31 -8.69
CA ARG A 14 14.29 -22.79 -8.67
C ARG A 14 15.14 -23.36 -9.83
N GLY A 15 16.13 -22.59 -10.29
CA GLY A 15 17.02 -22.96 -11.39
C GLY A 15 16.48 -22.68 -12.80
N GLU A 16 15.23 -22.20 -12.93
CA GLU A 16 14.65 -21.75 -14.19
C GLU A 16 14.90 -20.25 -14.37
N VAL A 17 15.36 -19.86 -15.57
CA VAL A 17 15.59 -18.45 -15.94
C VAL A 17 14.33 -17.92 -16.63
N HIS A 18 13.84 -16.79 -16.13
CA HIS A 18 12.71 -16.07 -16.70
C HIS A 18 13.22 -14.76 -17.31
N GLU A 19 12.99 -14.58 -18.61
CA GLU A 19 13.23 -13.32 -19.29
C GLU A 19 12.09 -12.34 -19.01
N VAL A 20 12.45 -11.09 -18.79
CA VAL A 20 11.58 -9.96 -18.52
C VAL A 20 11.81 -8.94 -19.62
N ILE A 21 10.76 -8.63 -20.39
CA ILE A 21 10.82 -7.66 -21.47
C ILE A 21 9.71 -6.65 -21.23
N ASP A 22 10.11 -5.40 -21.00
CA ASP A 22 9.26 -4.24 -20.81
C ASP A 22 8.14 -4.44 -19.78
N TRP A 23 8.46 -5.12 -18.68
CA TRP A 23 7.54 -5.18 -17.55
C TRP A 23 7.43 -3.82 -16.91
N TRP A 24 6.20 -3.34 -16.71
CA TRP A 24 6.00 -2.16 -15.90
C TRP A 24 6.54 -2.41 -14.50
N GLY A 25 7.17 -1.41 -13.93
CA GLY A 25 7.52 -1.47 -12.54
C GLY A 25 7.74 -0.12 -11.91
N GLN A 26 7.96 -0.20 -10.61
CA GLN A 26 8.15 0.93 -9.74
C GLN A 26 9.52 0.84 -9.09
N ARG A 27 10.09 2.02 -8.81
CA ARG A 27 11.15 2.17 -7.83
C ARG A 27 10.71 3.19 -6.81
N ASP A 28 10.66 2.79 -5.54
CA ASP A 28 10.64 3.73 -4.45
C ASP A 28 12.06 3.94 -3.91
N HIS A 29 12.34 5.16 -3.50
CA HIS A 29 13.50 5.47 -2.69
C HIS A 29 13.05 6.28 -1.48
N SER A 30 13.39 5.76 -0.31
CA SER A 30 12.91 6.27 0.96
C SER A 30 14.13 6.49 1.89
N TRP A 31 14.15 7.60 2.61
CA TRP A 31 15.18 7.91 3.62
C TRP A 31 14.55 8.62 4.83
N GLY A 32 15.25 8.66 5.96
CA GLY A 32 14.80 9.32 7.20
C GLY A 32 14.74 8.39 8.41
N ILE A 33 14.56 8.96 9.60
CA ILE A 33 14.35 8.21 10.84
C ILE A 33 12.89 7.74 10.87
N ARG A 34 12.67 6.42 10.82
CA ARG A 34 11.35 5.82 10.91
C ARG A 34 11.25 4.99 12.17
N ASP A 35 10.16 5.21 12.90
CA ASP A 35 9.77 4.35 13.99
C ASP A 35 8.34 3.87 13.72
N HIS A 36 8.22 2.74 13.00
CA HIS A 36 6.92 2.13 12.69
C HIS A 36 6.16 1.79 13.97
N ALA A 37 6.87 1.50 15.07
CA ALA A 37 6.28 1.28 16.39
C ALA A 37 5.75 2.56 17.03
N ARG A 38 5.71 3.70 16.34
CA ARG A 38 5.06 4.94 16.77
C ARG A 38 3.93 5.38 15.84
N CYS A 39 3.71 4.69 14.73
CA CYS A 39 2.64 4.98 13.79
C CYS A 39 1.44 4.06 14.10
N PRO A 40 0.30 4.61 14.56
CA PRO A 40 -0.93 3.83 14.74
C PRO A 40 -1.39 3.19 13.43
N LEU A 41 -1.32 3.95 12.34
CA LEU A 41 -1.47 3.45 10.98
C LEU A 41 -0.37 4.02 10.09
N TRP A 42 0.21 3.14 9.30
CA TRP A 42 1.03 3.42 8.14
C TRP A 42 0.39 2.76 6.92
N MET A 43 0.29 3.52 5.84
CA MET A 43 -0.10 3.01 4.54
C MET A 43 0.93 3.39 3.48
N TRP A 44 1.29 2.43 2.64
CA TRP A 44 2.02 2.68 1.41
C TRP A 44 1.35 1.95 0.26
N LEU A 45 0.89 2.70 -0.74
CA LEU A 45 0.15 2.18 -1.88
C LEU A 45 0.97 2.40 -3.14
N ALA A 46 1.25 1.30 -3.81
CA ALA A 46 1.94 1.23 -5.07
C ALA A 46 0.97 0.74 -6.15
N ILE A 47 0.23 1.65 -6.79
CA ILE A 47 -0.80 1.32 -7.78
C ILE A 47 -0.23 1.48 -9.18
N GLN A 48 -0.18 0.39 -9.92
CA GLN A 48 0.33 0.34 -11.28
C GLN A 48 -0.80 0.33 -12.30
N LEU A 49 -0.75 1.28 -13.24
CA LEU A 49 -1.72 1.44 -14.32
C LEU A 49 -0.98 1.44 -15.68
N PRO A 50 -1.68 1.24 -16.81
CA PRO A 50 -1.02 1.20 -18.12
C PRO A 50 -0.31 2.50 -18.51
N ASP A 51 -0.77 3.64 -17.99
CA ASP A 51 -0.31 4.99 -18.33
C ASP A 51 0.61 5.61 -17.27
N GLY A 52 0.88 4.89 -16.17
CA GLY A 52 1.70 5.39 -15.10
C GLY A 52 1.42 4.70 -13.78
N MET A 53 1.74 5.39 -12.69
CA MET A 53 1.68 4.80 -11.38
C MET A 53 1.21 5.82 -10.34
N LEU A 54 0.29 5.44 -9.46
CA LEU A 54 -0.10 6.23 -8.29
C LEU A 54 0.66 5.70 -7.08
N GLY A 55 1.47 6.56 -6.50
CA GLY A 55 2.18 6.30 -5.25
C GLY A 55 1.55 7.08 -4.11
N VAL A 56 1.19 6.42 -3.02
CA VAL A 56 0.66 7.08 -1.81
C VAL A 56 1.44 6.63 -0.59
N TRP A 57 1.77 7.58 0.27
CA TRP A 57 2.29 7.33 1.60
C TRP A 57 1.44 8.11 2.61
N ASN A 58 0.79 7.42 3.55
CA ASN A 58 -0.18 8.02 4.47
C ASN A 58 -0.01 7.50 5.90
N TRP A 59 -0.01 8.41 6.87
CA TRP A 59 0.04 8.12 8.31
C TRP A 59 -1.16 8.72 9.02
N GLU A 60 -1.73 7.96 9.95
CA GLU A 60 -2.89 8.39 10.73
C GLU A 60 -2.69 8.16 12.23
N TYR A 61 -3.30 9.05 13.01
CA TYR A 61 -3.51 8.89 14.45
C TYR A 61 -4.55 7.80 14.72
N PRO A 62 -4.71 7.33 15.97
CA PRO A 62 -5.67 6.26 16.32
C PRO A 62 -7.12 6.57 15.93
N ASN A 63 -7.47 7.85 15.87
CA ASN A 63 -8.80 8.33 15.52
C ASN A 63 -9.00 8.55 14.00
N GLY A 64 -8.06 8.10 13.16
CA GLY A 64 -8.08 8.30 11.70
C GLY A 64 -7.68 9.71 11.25
N ALA A 65 -7.32 10.61 12.16
CA ALA A 65 -6.84 11.93 11.76
C ALA A 65 -5.46 11.81 11.09
N ARG A 66 -5.33 12.42 9.91
CA ARG A 66 -4.09 12.44 9.11
C ARG A 66 -2.95 13.12 9.85
N VAL A 67 -1.83 12.43 9.95
CA VAL A 67 -0.54 12.97 10.41
C VAL A 67 0.25 13.49 9.22
N TYR A 68 0.29 12.69 8.15
CA TYR A 68 1.08 12.95 6.97
C TYR A 68 0.47 12.23 5.77
N THR A 69 0.46 12.90 4.62
CA THR A 69 0.21 12.26 3.34
C THR A 69 1.10 12.90 2.28
N ASP A 70 1.68 12.07 1.43
CA ASP A 70 2.44 12.49 0.27
C ASP A 70 2.33 11.41 -0.82
N GLY A 71 2.65 11.79 -2.04
CA GLY A 71 2.49 10.92 -3.19
C GLY A 71 2.48 11.68 -4.50
N CYS A 72 2.37 10.93 -5.58
CA CYS A 72 2.20 11.49 -6.91
C CYS A 72 1.58 10.46 -7.86
N PHE A 73 1.05 10.95 -8.97
CA PHE A 73 0.98 10.17 -10.19
C PHE A 73 2.30 10.35 -10.95
N ALA A 74 2.99 9.25 -11.26
CA ALA A 74 4.19 9.23 -12.08
C ALA A 74 3.86 8.65 -13.46
N PRO A 75 3.70 9.49 -14.51
CA PRO A 75 3.37 9.03 -15.86
C PRO A 75 4.42 8.08 -16.44
N ALA A 76 3.99 7.07 -17.20
CA ALA A 76 4.88 6.10 -17.83
C ALA A 76 5.65 6.68 -19.04
N ASP A 77 5.24 7.85 -19.56
CA ASP A 77 5.88 8.52 -20.69
C ASP A 77 7.12 9.35 -20.30
N GLY A 78 7.48 9.38 -19.02
CA GLY A 78 8.64 10.09 -18.50
C GLY A 78 8.40 11.59 -18.27
N SER A 79 7.16 12.08 -18.37
CA SER A 79 6.81 13.43 -17.94
C SER A 79 6.90 13.59 -16.42
N ASP A 80 6.89 14.86 -15.95
CA ASP A 80 7.05 15.18 -14.54
C ASP A 80 5.92 14.56 -13.68
N PRO A 81 6.23 14.00 -12.51
CA PRO A 81 5.22 13.48 -11.60
C PRO A 81 4.24 14.58 -11.15
N ILE A 82 2.96 14.26 -11.12
CA ILE A 82 1.90 15.16 -10.66
C ILE A 82 1.65 14.90 -9.17
N PRO A 83 1.91 15.87 -8.28
CA PRO A 83 1.75 15.66 -6.83
C PRO A 83 0.33 15.25 -6.45
N LEU A 84 0.22 14.35 -5.49
CA LEU A 84 -1.02 14.08 -4.78
C LEU A 84 -1.25 15.21 -3.76
N VAL A 85 -2.44 15.79 -3.75
CA VAL A 85 -2.84 16.85 -2.81
C VAL A 85 -3.92 16.42 -1.84
N GLU A 86 -4.63 15.33 -2.13
CA GLU A 86 -5.63 14.73 -1.25
C GLU A 86 -5.68 13.22 -1.44
N PHE A 87 -5.89 12.51 -0.33
CA PHE A 87 -6.09 11.06 -0.30
C PHE A 87 -7.24 10.77 0.64
N ASN A 88 -8.10 9.80 0.34
CA ASN A 88 -9.04 9.22 1.28
C ASN A 88 -9.12 7.71 1.01
N HIS A 89 -9.48 6.91 2.02
CA HIS A 89 -9.59 5.46 1.87
C HIS A 89 -10.75 4.92 2.68
N GLU A 90 -11.38 3.89 2.12
CA GLU A 90 -12.42 3.06 2.71
C GLU A 90 -12.04 1.60 2.43
N LEU A 91 -10.92 1.17 3.01
CA LEU A 91 -10.41 -0.19 2.88
C LEU A 91 -10.78 -1.01 4.11
N ASN A 92 -11.04 -2.30 3.91
CA ASN A 92 -11.42 -3.23 4.96
C ASN A 92 -10.63 -4.53 4.83
N TRP A 93 -10.30 -5.14 5.97
CA TRP A 93 -9.82 -6.52 5.98
C TRP A 93 -10.92 -7.45 5.49
N ILE A 94 -10.54 -8.45 4.69
CA ILE A 94 -11.47 -9.47 4.21
C ILE A 94 -10.97 -10.88 4.54
N ASP A 95 -11.91 -11.81 4.74
CA ASP A 95 -11.63 -13.24 4.85
C ASP A 95 -11.32 -13.86 3.48
N CYS A 96 -11.08 -15.18 3.45
CA CYS A 96 -10.80 -15.92 2.22
C CYS A 96 -11.99 -16.02 1.25
N ALA A 97 -13.20 -15.65 1.70
CA ALA A 97 -14.41 -15.59 0.90
C ALA A 97 -14.76 -14.15 0.47
N GLY A 98 -13.94 -13.16 0.81
CA GLY A 98 -14.15 -11.75 0.47
C GLY A 98 -15.07 -10.99 1.43
N ASN A 99 -15.48 -11.58 2.56
CA ASN A 99 -16.34 -10.88 3.52
C ASN A 99 -15.52 -9.98 4.44
N PRO A 100 -16.01 -8.78 4.81
CA PRO A 100 -15.34 -7.93 5.78
C PRO A 100 -15.17 -8.60 7.14
N VAL A 101 -13.97 -8.47 7.72
CA VAL A 101 -13.62 -8.99 9.04
C VAL A 101 -12.85 -7.96 9.86
N GLY A 102 -12.80 -8.15 11.18
CA GLY A 102 -11.87 -7.43 12.04
C GLY A 102 -10.46 -8.04 11.96
N TYR A 103 -9.42 -7.22 12.14
CA TYR A 103 -8.06 -7.75 12.31
C TYR A 103 -7.86 -8.45 13.65
N GLU A 104 -8.68 -8.11 14.65
CA GLU A 104 -8.47 -8.52 16.04
C GLU A 104 -7.03 -8.20 16.49
N ARG A 105 -6.39 -9.11 17.24
CA ARG A 105 -5.01 -8.94 17.72
C ARG A 105 -3.96 -9.37 16.69
N ASP A 106 -4.23 -10.46 15.98
CA ASP A 106 -3.24 -11.22 15.21
C ASP A 106 -3.58 -11.37 13.72
N GLY A 107 -4.72 -10.84 13.27
CA GLY A 107 -5.12 -10.89 11.86
C GLY A 107 -5.38 -12.30 11.35
N THR A 108 -5.70 -13.26 12.22
CA THR A 108 -5.83 -14.68 11.85
C THR A 108 -6.85 -14.91 10.73
N ASP A 109 -7.96 -14.17 10.76
CA ASP A 109 -9.03 -14.26 9.76
C ASP A 109 -8.89 -13.20 8.65
N ALA A 110 -7.96 -12.26 8.78
CA ALA A 110 -7.70 -11.20 7.81
C ALA A 110 -6.78 -11.71 6.70
N HIS A 111 -7.37 -12.28 5.66
CA HIS A 111 -6.65 -12.91 4.55
C HIS A 111 -6.35 -11.95 3.40
N GLY A 112 -7.06 -10.83 3.32
CA GLY A 112 -6.91 -9.86 2.25
C GLY A 112 -7.36 -8.46 2.64
N LEU A 113 -7.36 -7.59 1.65
CA LEU A 113 -7.79 -6.21 1.76
C LEU A 113 -8.68 -5.88 0.56
N ALA A 114 -9.80 -5.20 0.81
CA ALA A 114 -10.71 -4.74 -0.25
C ALA A 114 -11.29 -3.36 0.05
N GLY A 115 -11.67 -2.65 -1.00
CA GLY A 115 -12.41 -1.40 -0.91
C GLY A 115 -11.81 -0.33 -1.82
N ARG A 116 -12.05 0.92 -1.45
CA ARG A 116 -11.82 2.06 -2.33
C ARG A 116 -10.80 3.03 -1.77
N VAL A 117 -10.02 3.64 -2.65
CA VAL A 117 -9.26 4.86 -2.35
C VAL A 117 -9.60 5.97 -3.32
N GLU A 118 -9.53 7.20 -2.83
CA GLU A 118 -9.80 8.42 -3.58
C GLU A 118 -8.56 9.30 -3.56
N ILE A 119 -8.09 9.67 -4.74
CA ILE A 119 -6.88 10.48 -4.91
C ILE A 119 -7.23 11.76 -5.65
N ARG A 120 -6.77 12.89 -5.12
CA ARG A 120 -6.77 14.17 -5.85
C ARG A 120 -5.34 14.57 -6.18
N LEU A 121 -5.11 14.90 -7.44
CA LEU A 121 -3.83 15.38 -7.93
C LEU A 121 -3.80 16.91 -8.01
N GLU A 122 -2.60 17.48 -7.98
CA GLU A 122 -2.37 18.86 -8.39
C GLU A 122 -2.92 19.07 -9.81
N GLY A 123 -3.53 20.23 -10.07
CA GLY A 123 -4.32 20.46 -11.29
C GLY A 123 -5.79 20.00 -11.19
N GLY A 124 -6.16 19.30 -10.11
CA GLY A 124 -7.55 19.08 -9.71
C GLY A 124 -8.18 17.77 -10.20
N ALA A 125 -7.43 16.94 -10.93
CA ALA A 125 -7.87 15.61 -11.34
C ALA A 125 -8.19 14.75 -10.10
N ARG A 126 -9.23 13.91 -10.22
CA ARG A 126 -9.68 12.98 -9.19
C ARG A 126 -9.69 11.57 -9.77
N ILE A 127 -9.15 10.63 -9.01
CA ILE A 127 -9.04 9.23 -9.41
C ILE A 127 -9.53 8.39 -8.24
N GLY A 128 -10.71 7.80 -8.40
CA GLY A 128 -11.19 6.73 -7.54
C GLY A 128 -10.63 5.39 -8.01
N VAL A 129 -10.19 4.57 -7.06
CA VAL A 129 -9.60 3.25 -7.31
C VAL A 129 -10.26 2.24 -6.40
N GLU A 130 -11.01 1.31 -6.99
CA GLU A 130 -11.44 0.09 -6.33
C GLU A 130 -10.32 -0.94 -6.37
N GLY A 131 -10.10 -1.65 -5.28
CA GLY A 131 -9.11 -2.71 -5.21
C GLY A 131 -9.53 -3.84 -4.30
N GLU A 132 -9.13 -5.06 -4.68
CA GLU A 132 -9.30 -6.26 -3.87
C GLU A 132 -8.08 -7.16 -4.07
N GLY A 133 -7.62 -7.80 -2.99
CA GLY A 133 -6.43 -8.63 -3.04
C GLY A 133 -6.13 -9.38 -1.76
N MET A 134 -5.13 -10.24 -1.86
CA MET A 134 -4.73 -11.15 -0.77
C MET A 134 -3.45 -10.67 -0.10
N CYS A 135 -3.31 -10.98 1.18
CA CYS A 135 -2.07 -10.80 1.93
C CYS A 135 -0.97 -11.69 1.32
N CYS A 136 0.16 -11.08 0.95
CA CYS A 136 1.32 -11.81 0.44
C CYS A 136 2.42 -11.98 1.50
N THR A 137 2.48 -11.10 2.50
CA THR A 137 3.36 -11.25 3.66
C THR A 137 2.94 -10.38 4.83
N SER A 138 3.11 -10.89 6.06
CA SER A 138 2.88 -10.15 7.32
C SER A 138 3.99 -9.14 7.60
N TYR A 139 3.66 -8.02 8.26
CA TYR A 139 4.63 -6.98 8.63
C TYR A 139 5.38 -7.26 9.94
N GLY A 140 6.00 -8.44 10.02
CA GLY A 140 6.83 -8.85 11.16
C GLY A 140 6.09 -8.79 12.51
N PRO A 141 6.62 -8.09 13.54
CA PRO A 141 6.00 -8.04 14.87
C PRO A 141 4.74 -7.14 14.91
N TYR A 142 4.54 -6.29 13.91
CA TYR A 142 3.43 -5.35 13.84
C TYR A 142 2.19 -6.00 13.21
N GLY A 143 1.07 -5.30 13.23
CA GLY A 143 -0.17 -5.73 12.58
C GLY A 143 -0.13 -5.43 11.09
N GLY A 144 -0.93 -6.17 10.33
CA GLY A 144 -1.08 -6.01 8.89
C GLY A 144 0.05 -6.64 8.08
N GLY A 145 0.35 -6.05 6.92
CA GLY A 145 1.18 -6.68 5.91
C GLY A 145 1.13 -6.00 4.56
N LEU A 146 1.71 -6.68 3.58
CA LEU A 146 1.64 -6.31 2.17
C LEU A 146 0.56 -7.17 1.49
N HIS A 147 -0.21 -6.53 0.62
CA HIS A 147 -1.34 -7.13 -0.07
C HIS A 147 -1.16 -6.91 -1.57
N LEU A 148 -1.31 -7.98 -2.35
CA LEU A 148 -1.31 -7.90 -3.82
C LEU A 148 -2.76 -7.78 -4.30
N LEU A 149 -3.09 -6.64 -4.90
CA LEU A 149 -4.43 -6.30 -5.36
C LEU A 149 -4.51 -6.26 -6.88
N THR A 150 -5.66 -6.63 -7.40
CA THR A 150 -6.15 -6.11 -8.69
C THR A 150 -6.94 -4.83 -8.45
N VAL A 151 -6.79 -3.84 -9.32
CA VAL A 151 -7.45 -2.54 -9.17
C VAL A 151 -8.20 -2.09 -10.43
N HIS A 152 -9.25 -1.31 -10.22
CA HIS A 152 -10.04 -0.67 -11.27
C HIS A 152 -10.28 0.79 -10.90
N THR A 153 -10.11 1.68 -11.88
CA THR A 153 -10.27 3.12 -11.70
C THR A 153 -11.58 3.60 -12.34
N ASP A 154 -12.14 4.71 -11.83
CA ASP A 154 -13.40 5.27 -12.34
C ASP A 154 -13.32 5.67 -13.83
N ASP A 155 -12.12 6.01 -14.31
CA ASP A 155 -11.88 6.38 -15.70
C ASP A 155 -11.60 5.17 -16.62
N GLY A 156 -11.78 3.95 -16.10
CA GLY A 156 -11.79 2.71 -16.87
C GLY A 156 -10.45 2.00 -17.00
N ARG A 157 -9.38 2.51 -16.37
CA ARG A 157 -8.10 1.79 -16.31
C ARG A 157 -8.19 0.64 -15.31
N SER A 158 -7.48 -0.45 -15.63
CA SER A 158 -7.31 -1.61 -14.76
C SER A 158 -5.84 -1.88 -14.57
N GLY A 159 -5.46 -2.39 -13.40
CA GLY A 159 -4.07 -2.62 -13.06
C GLY A 159 -3.90 -3.50 -11.85
N THR A 160 -2.71 -3.44 -11.27
CA THR A 160 -2.35 -4.16 -10.04
C THR A 160 -1.79 -3.19 -9.02
N ALA A 161 -1.81 -3.58 -7.76
CA ALA A 161 -1.21 -2.78 -6.71
C ALA A 161 -0.58 -3.63 -5.61
N ILE A 162 0.40 -3.05 -4.92
CA ILE A 162 0.83 -3.51 -3.60
C ILE A 162 0.35 -2.49 -2.58
N TYR A 163 -0.52 -2.91 -1.65
CA TYR A 163 -0.94 -2.10 -0.50
C TYR A 163 -0.25 -2.64 0.76
N GLU A 164 0.62 -1.82 1.33
CA GLU A 164 1.11 -2.00 2.68
C GLU A 164 0.16 -1.27 3.64
N VAL A 165 -0.42 -2.02 4.56
CA VAL A 165 -1.22 -1.48 5.67
C VAL A 165 -0.64 -2.08 6.94
N THR A 166 -0.04 -1.25 7.79
CA THR A 166 0.66 -1.72 8.99
C THR A 166 0.45 -0.78 10.17
N GLY A 167 0.50 -1.33 11.38
CA GLY A 167 0.28 -0.56 12.60
C GLY A 167 0.52 -1.37 13.86
N ALA A 168 0.84 -0.68 14.95
CA ALA A 168 1.16 -1.30 16.24
C ALA A 168 0.19 -0.91 17.36
N TYR A 169 -0.56 0.19 17.18
CA TYR A 169 -1.50 0.71 18.17
C TYR A 169 -2.94 0.60 17.70
N HIS A 170 -3.85 1.01 18.57
CA HIS A 170 -5.26 1.09 18.25
C HIS A 170 -5.47 1.97 17.00
N HIS A 171 -6.22 1.43 16.05
CA HIS A 171 -6.73 2.09 14.86
C HIS A 171 -7.97 1.32 14.39
N HIS A 172 -8.80 1.84 13.47
CA HIS A 172 -9.94 1.06 12.98
C HIS A 172 -9.50 -0.26 12.29
N PHE A 173 -8.35 -0.23 11.60
CA PHE A 173 -7.69 -1.44 11.08
C PHE A 173 -7.15 -2.36 12.17
N PHE A 174 -6.81 -1.83 13.35
CA PHE A 174 -6.14 -2.55 14.43
C PHE A 174 -6.86 -2.30 15.76
N PRO A 175 -8.06 -2.86 15.95
CA PRO A 175 -8.89 -2.55 17.12
C PRO A 175 -8.21 -2.98 18.42
N VAL A 176 -7.41 -4.06 18.38
CA VAL A 176 -6.62 -4.55 19.53
C VAL A 176 -5.13 -4.22 19.30
N PRO A 177 -4.52 -3.33 20.10
CA PRO A 177 -3.13 -2.92 19.91
C PRO A 177 -2.15 -4.07 20.18
N ARG A 178 -1.09 -4.16 19.35
CA ARG A 178 0.02 -5.11 19.54
C ARG A 178 1.17 -4.54 20.36
N ALA A 179 1.30 -3.21 20.42
CA ALA A 179 2.42 -2.51 21.05
C ALA A 179 2.53 -2.65 22.58
N GLN A 180 1.51 -3.21 23.27
CA GLN A 180 1.65 -3.52 24.68
C GLN A 180 2.59 -4.72 24.86
N ASN A 181 3.77 -4.47 25.44
CA ASN A 181 4.82 -5.46 25.71
C ASN A 181 5.56 -5.98 24.46
N LEU A 182 5.68 -5.19 23.39
CA LEU A 182 6.67 -5.53 22.34
C LEU A 182 8.07 -5.56 22.99
N PRO A 183 8.90 -6.59 22.71
CA PRO A 183 10.23 -6.68 23.29
C PRO A 183 11.03 -5.40 23.01
N PRO A 184 11.73 -4.82 24.00
CA PRO A 184 12.66 -3.72 23.74
C PRO A 184 13.66 -4.17 22.67
N GLY A 185 13.68 -3.50 21.52
CA GLY A 185 14.60 -3.83 20.43
C GLY A 185 14.05 -4.76 19.35
N SER A 186 12.73 -4.85 19.15
CA SER A 186 12.17 -5.25 17.85
C SER A 186 12.62 -4.23 16.80
N LYS A 187 13.81 -4.45 16.23
CA LYS A 187 14.35 -3.62 15.16
C LYS A 187 13.33 -3.61 14.03
N SER A 188 12.85 -2.41 13.69
CA SER A 188 12.28 -2.16 12.37
C SER A 188 13.31 -2.62 11.35
N LEU A 189 12.89 -3.48 10.42
CA LEU A 189 13.62 -3.69 9.17
C LEU A 189 13.75 -2.34 8.43
#